data_AF-A0A1W7D532-F1
#
_entry.id   AF-A0A1W7D532-F1
#
_cell.length_a   1.000
_cell.length_b   1.000
_cell.length_c   1.000
_cell.angle_alpha   90.00
_cell.angle_beta   90.00
_cell.angle_gamma   90.00
#
_symmetry.space_group_name_H-M   'P 1'
#
loop_
_entity.id
_entity.type
_entity.pdbx_description
1 polymer ?
#
loop_
_entity_poly.entity_id
_entity_poly.type
_entity_poly.pdbx_seq_one_letter_code
_entity_poly.pdbx_strand_id
1 'polypeptide(L)'
;MPRADAALDADGRLTVTLRGLRDTAAPVLHLVLRPPKGARETPAHALPLRPAPGAPGRWRAEVPEAPALAEGRWDAFVCEAPDAPRQRVVPGVRDLRVLAGGAAVHAPGGRPLAVRLPYATKDGYFAVRAWLRPALAEAGELRVTADGFAVRGRLFGAAAGLGGAAVLRLRGSGGATTVKAPLCDEGDGAFSFTAAWSALTPVPEPGPPAVWDVFVKPSLKARRVRVARLLDDVADKKGVFVYPDTEAGGVTFRPYYTLDNDLSVQVTPPSEEPGR
;
A
#
# COMPACT_ATOMS: atom_id res chain seq x y z
N MET A 1 -6.99 -16.63 -22.71
CA MET A 1 -7.59 -16.14 -21.45
C MET A 1 -8.03 -14.70 -21.65
N PRO A 2 -9.16 -14.28 -21.06
CA PRO A 2 -9.60 -12.89 -21.02
C PRO A 2 -8.49 -11.97 -20.51
N ARG A 3 -8.35 -10.79 -21.12
CA ARG A 3 -7.27 -9.84 -20.79
C ARG A 3 -7.81 -8.46 -20.45
N ALA A 4 -7.36 -7.91 -19.33
CA ALA A 4 -7.76 -6.60 -18.82
C ALA A 4 -6.72 -5.51 -19.10
N ASP A 5 -7.09 -4.54 -19.92
CA ASP A 5 -6.46 -3.23 -19.89
C ASP A 5 -7.10 -2.41 -18.75
N ALA A 6 -6.34 -1.59 -18.03
CA ALA A 6 -6.82 -0.77 -16.93
C ALA A 6 -6.30 0.66 -17.03
N ALA A 7 -7.11 1.62 -16.60
CA ALA A 7 -6.73 3.04 -16.53
C ALA A 7 -7.24 3.64 -15.22
N LEU A 8 -6.40 4.45 -14.59
CA LEU A 8 -6.74 5.28 -13.44
C LEU A 8 -6.77 6.75 -13.88
N ASP A 9 -7.82 7.48 -13.51
CA ASP A 9 -7.89 8.94 -13.76
C ASP A 9 -7.55 9.77 -12.51
N ALA A 10 -7.61 11.09 -12.63
CA ALA A 10 -7.25 12.04 -11.57
C ALA A 10 -8.21 12.01 -10.37
N ASP A 11 -9.45 11.56 -10.58
CA ASP A 11 -10.42 11.35 -9.50
C ASP A 11 -10.22 9.97 -8.83
N GLY A 12 -9.23 9.21 -9.27
CA GLY A 12 -8.93 7.86 -8.81
C GLY A 12 -9.94 6.82 -9.29
N ARG A 13 -10.76 7.12 -10.31
CA ARG A 13 -11.68 6.14 -10.90
C ARG A 13 -10.88 5.11 -11.69
N LEU A 14 -11.16 3.83 -11.40
CA LEU A 14 -10.52 2.72 -12.08
C LEU A 14 -11.46 2.18 -13.17
N THR A 15 -11.04 2.31 -14.42
CA THR A 15 -11.71 1.67 -15.55
C THR A 15 -10.97 0.38 -15.93
N VAL A 16 -11.72 -0.70 -16.13
CA VAL A 16 -11.21 -1.98 -16.65
C VAL A 16 -11.85 -2.27 -17.99
N THR A 17 -11.04 -2.51 -19.02
CA THR A 17 -11.48 -2.90 -20.36
C THR A 17 -10.96 -4.30 -20.71
N LEU A 18 -11.87 -5.26 -20.86
CA LEU A 18 -11.60 -6.64 -21.20
C LEU A 18 -11.64 -6.87 -22.72
N ARG A 19 -10.80 -7.80 -23.18
CA ARG A 19 -10.85 -8.41 -24.52
C ARG A 19 -10.68 -9.91 -24.46
N GLY A 20 -11.04 -10.59 -25.55
CA GLY A 20 -10.91 -12.04 -25.68
C GLY A 20 -12.04 -12.82 -25.00
N LEU A 21 -13.19 -12.16 -24.76
CA LEU A 21 -14.45 -12.82 -24.44
C LEU A 21 -15.09 -13.31 -25.75
N ARG A 22 -15.82 -14.43 -25.73
CA ARG A 22 -16.35 -15.08 -26.93
C ARG A 22 -17.87 -15.07 -26.95
N ASP A 23 -18.48 -15.78 -26.02
CA ASP A 23 -19.91 -16.07 -25.99
C ASP A 23 -20.58 -15.24 -24.90
N THR A 24 -20.51 -13.92 -25.07
CA THR A 24 -20.92 -12.97 -24.04
C THR A 24 -22.42 -12.73 -24.02
N ALA A 25 -23.08 -13.15 -22.95
CA ALA A 25 -24.47 -12.80 -22.65
C ALA A 25 -24.51 -12.10 -21.28
N ALA A 26 -24.51 -10.77 -21.28
CA ALA A 26 -24.40 -9.96 -20.06
C ALA A 26 -23.16 -10.31 -19.19
N PRO A 27 -21.93 -10.17 -19.72
CA PRO A 27 -20.72 -10.54 -18.99
C PRO A 27 -20.53 -9.68 -17.73
N VAL A 28 -19.93 -10.26 -16.69
CA VAL A 28 -19.69 -9.62 -15.39
C VAL A 28 -18.23 -9.77 -14.99
N LEU A 29 -17.59 -8.66 -14.61
CA LEU A 29 -16.28 -8.65 -13.95
C LEU A 29 -16.50 -8.79 -12.44
N HIS A 30 -15.94 -9.83 -11.84
CA HIS A 30 -15.90 -10.02 -10.40
C HIS A 30 -14.55 -9.59 -9.84
N LEU A 31 -14.57 -8.66 -8.90
CA LEU A 31 -13.43 -8.41 -8.01
C LEU A 31 -13.69 -9.14 -6.69
N VAL A 32 -12.81 -10.06 -6.35
CA VAL A 32 -12.93 -10.94 -5.18
C VAL A 32 -11.83 -10.61 -4.19
N LEU A 33 -12.17 -10.20 -2.97
CA LEU A 33 -11.18 -9.98 -1.93
C LEU A 33 -10.53 -11.31 -1.56
N ARG A 34 -9.20 -11.38 -1.67
CA ARG A 34 -8.45 -12.57 -1.28
C ARG A 34 -8.66 -12.83 0.21
N PRO A 35 -9.26 -13.97 0.59
CA PRO A 35 -9.53 -14.24 1.99
C PRO A 35 -8.22 -14.48 2.74
N PRO A 36 -8.21 -14.23 4.06
CA PRO A 36 -7.18 -14.77 4.94
C PRO A 36 -7.03 -16.29 4.74
N LYS A 37 -5.84 -16.83 5.01
CA LYS A 37 -5.59 -18.26 4.87
C LYS A 37 -6.61 -19.05 5.71
N GLY A 38 -7.32 -19.98 5.06
CA GLY A 38 -8.34 -20.82 5.70
C GLY A 38 -9.72 -20.17 5.87
N ALA A 39 -9.90 -18.90 5.48
CA ALA A 39 -11.21 -18.25 5.48
C ALA A 39 -11.95 -18.47 4.15
N ARG A 40 -13.29 -18.44 4.22
CA ARG A 40 -14.14 -18.48 3.02
C ARG A 40 -14.07 -17.16 2.27
N GLU A 41 -14.20 -17.23 0.95
CA GLU A 41 -14.42 -16.06 0.10
C GLU A 41 -15.64 -15.24 0.58
N THR A 42 -15.46 -13.93 0.70
CA THR A 42 -16.50 -12.95 1.04
C THR A 42 -17.11 -12.32 -0.25
N PRO A 43 -18.17 -11.49 -0.17
CA PRO A 43 -18.89 -11.03 -1.35
C PRO A 43 -17.98 -10.34 -2.38
N ALA A 44 -18.11 -10.76 -3.63
CA ALA A 44 -17.41 -10.15 -4.76
C ALA A 44 -18.11 -8.84 -5.17
N HIS A 45 -17.34 -7.83 -5.57
CA HIS A 45 -17.91 -6.74 -6.37
C HIS A 45 -18.20 -7.28 -7.77
N ALA A 46 -19.48 -7.40 -8.10
CA ALA A 46 -19.94 -7.79 -9.42
C ALA A 46 -20.18 -6.52 -10.25
N LEU A 47 -19.36 -6.34 -11.28
CA LEU A 47 -19.36 -5.17 -12.15
C LEU A 47 -19.89 -5.58 -13.53
N PRO A 48 -21.13 -5.19 -13.88
CA PRO A 48 -21.65 -5.46 -15.21
C PRO A 48 -20.75 -4.85 -16.28
N LEU A 49 -20.33 -5.67 -17.24
CA LEU A 49 -19.55 -5.19 -18.37
C LEU A 49 -20.50 -4.67 -19.46
N ARG A 50 -20.07 -3.60 -20.13
CA ARG A 50 -20.79 -3.00 -21.27
C ARG A 50 -19.87 -2.98 -22.49
N PRO A 51 -20.39 -3.09 -23.72
CA PRO A 51 -19.57 -2.90 -24.91
C PRO A 51 -18.83 -1.56 -24.84
N ALA A 52 -17.51 -1.58 -25.09
CA ALA A 52 -16.72 -0.37 -25.09
C ALA A 52 -17.06 0.48 -26.34
N PRO A 53 -17.41 1.77 -26.19
CA PRO A 53 -17.71 2.63 -27.33
C PRO A 53 -16.56 2.67 -28.34
N GLY A 54 -16.87 2.49 -29.63
CA GLY A 54 -15.89 2.57 -30.72
C GLY A 54 -14.84 1.45 -30.75
N ALA A 55 -14.97 0.40 -29.92
CA ALA A 55 -14.02 -0.70 -29.88
C ALA A 55 -14.73 -2.06 -29.89
N PRO A 56 -15.09 -2.59 -31.08
CA PRO A 56 -15.73 -3.89 -31.21
C PRO A 56 -14.98 -5.01 -30.49
N GLY A 57 -15.71 -5.91 -29.84
CA GLY A 57 -15.14 -7.03 -29.08
C GLY A 57 -14.47 -6.65 -27.77
N ARG A 58 -14.55 -5.38 -27.35
CA ARG A 58 -14.08 -4.92 -26.04
C ARG A 58 -15.24 -4.61 -25.10
N TRP A 59 -15.01 -4.89 -23.82
CA TRP A 59 -16.01 -4.80 -22.78
C TRP A 59 -15.46 -3.99 -21.62
N ARG A 60 -16.19 -2.97 -21.16
CA ARG A 60 -15.75 -2.01 -20.15
C ARG A 60 -16.59 -2.11 -18.90
N ALA A 61 -15.94 -2.01 -17.74
CA ALA A 61 -16.55 -1.74 -16.44
C ALA A 61 -15.79 -0.62 -15.74
N GLU A 62 -16.50 0.24 -15.03
CA GLU A 62 -15.94 1.17 -14.06
C GLU A 62 -16.06 0.55 -12.67
N VAL A 63 -14.98 0.61 -11.89
CA VAL A 63 -15.02 0.23 -10.48
C VAL A 63 -15.61 1.41 -9.69
N PRO A 64 -16.83 1.28 -9.14
CA PRO A 64 -17.51 2.38 -8.48
C PRO A 64 -16.73 2.87 -7.27
N GLU A 65 -16.94 4.13 -6.88
CA GLU A 65 -16.42 4.67 -5.62
C GLU A 65 -17.09 4.03 -4.38
N ALA A 66 -18.36 3.64 -4.52
CA ALA A 66 -19.17 3.07 -3.45
C ALA A 66 -19.92 1.80 -3.92
N PRO A 67 -19.98 0.73 -3.10
CA PRO A 67 -19.18 0.54 -1.89
C PRO A 67 -17.68 0.52 -2.24
N ALA A 68 -16.85 1.10 -1.36
CA ALA A 68 -15.41 1.12 -1.57
C ALA A 68 -14.84 -0.30 -1.44
N LEU A 69 -13.78 -0.60 -2.20
CA LEU A 69 -13.00 -1.81 -1.99
C LEU A 69 -12.33 -1.75 -0.61
N ALA A 70 -12.61 -2.74 0.24
CA ALA A 70 -11.90 -2.91 1.50
C ALA A 70 -10.38 -3.09 1.26
N GLU A 71 -9.57 -2.68 2.23
CA GLU A 71 -8.10 -2.79 2.16
C GLU A 71 -7.68 -4.26 1.97
N GLY A 72 -6.86 -4.52 0.95
CA GLY A 72 -6.40 -5.86 0.62
C GLY A 72 -6.11 -6.09 -0.86
N ARG A 73 -6.06 -7.36 -1.25
CA ARG A 73 -5.77 -7.80 -2.62
C ARG A 73 -7.03 -8.38 -3.24
N TRP A 74 -7.46 -7.81 -4.35
CA TRP A 74 -8.67 -8.17 -5.07
C TRP A 74 -8.31 -8.91 -6.34
N ASP A 75 -8.63 -10.19 -6.37
CA ASP A 75 -8.45 -11.08 -7.50
C ASP A 75 -9.55 -10.87 -8.54
N ALA A 76 -9.18 -10.73 -9.81
CA ALA A 76 -10.15 -10.47 -10.88
C ALA A 76 -10.55 -11.74 -11.64
N PHE A 77 -11.87 -11.89 -11.81
CA PHE A 77 -12.47 -12.96 -12.59
C PHE A 77 -13.53 -12.40 -13.53
N VAL A 78 -13.82 -13.11 -14.62
CA VAL A 78 -14.94 -12.78 -15.51
C VAL A 78 -15.86 -13.98 -15.64
N CYS A 79 -17.17 -13.72 -15.62
CA CYS A 79 -18.19 -14.65 -16.10
C CYS A 79 -18.72 -14.09 -17.42
N GLU A 80 -18.64 -14.85 -18.52
CA GLU A 80 -19.11 -14.40 -19.84
C GLU A 80 -20.64 -14.40 -19.94
N ALA A 81 -21.31 -15.18 -19.10
CA ALA A 81 -22.75 -15.24 -18.90
C ALA A 81 -23.09 -15.53 -17.42
N PRO A 82 -24.33 -15.30 -16.94
CA PRO A 82 -24.71 -15.50 -15.53
C PRO A 82 -24.34 -16.86 -14.95
N ASP A 83 -24.51 -17.93 -15.73
CA ASP A 83 -24.23 -19.32 -15.31
C ASP A 83 -22.87 -19.84 -15.81
N ALA A 84 -22.08 -18.99 -16.48
CA ALA A 84 -20.77 -19.37 -16.98
C ALA A 84 -19.76 -19.48 -15.83
N PRO A 85 -18.81 -20.43 -15.89
CA PRO A 85 -17.77 -20.55 -14.88
C PRO A 85 -16.88 -19.30 -14.85
N ARG A 86 -16.44 -18.92 -13.64
CA ARG A 86 -15.48 -17.82 -13.45
C ARG A 86 -14.15 -18.16 -14.13
N GLN A 87 -13.67 -17.24 -14.96
CA GLN A 87 -12.36 -17.33 -15.59
C GLN A 87 -11.41 -16.30 -15.01
N ARG A 88 -10.16 -16.69 -14.78
CA ARG A 88 -9.08 -15.75 -14.40
C ARG A 88 -8.80 -14.78 -15.53
N VAL A 89 -8.51 -13.54 -15.15
CA VAL A 89 -8.14 -12.48 -16.09
C VAL A 89 -6.62 -12.30 -16.06
N VAL A 90 -6.00 -12.17 -17.24
CA VAL A 90 -4.58 -11.82 -17.36
C VAL A 90 -4.41 -10.31 -17.58
N PRO A 91 -3.31 -9.71 -17.11
CA PRO A 91 -3.12 -8.26 -17.18
C PRO A 91 -2.73 -7.82 -18.60
N GLY A 92 -3.25 -6.68 -19.05
CA GLY A 92 -2.99 -6.01 -20.33
C GLY A 92 -2.19 -4.73 -20.13
N VAL A 93 -2.59 -3.63 -20.77
CA VAL A 93 -2.04 -2.27 -20.52
C VAL A 93 -2.55 -1.77 -19.16
N ARG A 94 -1.71 -1.05 -18.40
CA ARG A 94 -2.10 -0.36 -17.16
C ARG A 94 -1.67 1.09 -17.28
N ASP A 95 -2.59 1.98 -17.64
CA ASP A 95 -2.34 3.41 -17.66
C ASP A 95 -2.47 3.99 -16.26
N LEU A 96 -1.32 4.14 -15.60
CA LEU A 96 -1.19 4.61 -14.21
C LEU A 96 -0.45 5.94 -14.13
N ARG A 97 -0.27 6.63 -15.26
CA ARG A 97 0.54 7.85 -15.36
C ARG A 97 0.08 8.95 -14.41
N VAL A 98 -1.20 8.97 -14.04
CA VAL A 98 -1.75 9.92 -13.07
C VAL A 98 -1.09 9.80 -11.70
N LEU A 99 -0.63 8.61 -11.31
CA LEU A 99 0.08 8.39 -10.05
C LEU A 99 1.54 8.87 -10.11
N ALA A 100 2.16 8.84 -11.29
CA ALA A 100 3.54 9.29 -11.46
C ALA A 100 3.70 10.81 -11.28
N GLY A 101 2.64 11.59 -11.54
CA GLY A 101 2.65 13.05 -11.40
C GLY A 101 2.55 13.56 -9.97
N GLY A 102 2.44 12.67 -8.97
CA GLY A 102 2.12 13.07 -7.59
C GLY A 102 0.80 13.83 -7.49
N ALA A 103 -0.04 13.74 -8.53
CA ALA A 103 -1.34 14.38 -8.61
C ALA A 103 -2.14 13.81 -7.46
N ALA A 104 -2.31 14.67 -6.46
CA ALA A 104 -2.93 14.35 -5.22
C ALA A 104 -4.26 13.68 -5.53
N VAL A 105 -4.39 12.43 -5.08
CA VAL A 105 -5.71 11.86 -4.77
C VAL A 105 -6.23 12.68 -3.61
N HIS A 106 -6.66 13.91 -3.90
CA HIS A 106 -7.43 14.70 -2.99
C HIS A 106 -8.71 13.91 -2.81
N ALA A 107 -8.99 13.50 -1.59
CA ALA A 107 -10.34 13.18 -1.19
C ALA A 107 -10.97 14.51 -0.75
N PRO A 108 -11.66 15.26 -1.63
CA PRO A 108 -12.43 16.41 -1.17
C PRO A 108 -13.42 15.96 -0.09
N GLY A 109 -13.50 16.76 0.98
CA GLY A 109 -14.57 16.63 1.98
C GLY A 109 -14.39 15.56 3.07
N GLY A 110 -13.17 15.30 3.53
CA GLY A 110 -12.95 14.49 4.74
C GLY A 110 -13.30 12.99 4.60
N ARG A 111 -13.41 12.50 3.36
CA ARG A 111 -13.58 11.06 3.08
C ARG A 111 -12.28 10.30 3.30
N PRO A 112 -12.33 9.01 3.68
CA PRO A 112 -11.15 8.17 3.71
C PRO A 112 -10.45 8.14 2.34
N LEU A 113 -9.13 8.14 2.37
CA LEU A 113 -8.31 7.91 1.18
C LEU A 113 -8.54 6.49 0.68
N ALA A 114 -9.06 6.38 -0.54
CA ALA A 114 -9.31 5.11 -1.23
C ALA A 114 -8.39 4.96 -2.45
N VAL A 115 -7.36 4.14 -2.32
CA VAL A 115 -6.39 3.89 -3.41
C VAL A 115 -6.72 2.55 -4.07
N ARG A 116 -6.79 2.53 -5.41
CA ARG A 116 -7.11 1.34 -6.22
C ARG A 116 -6.03 1.17 -7.31
N LEU A 117 -5.12 0.24 -7.10
CA LEU A 117 -3.96 0.05 -7.96
C LEU A 117 -4.04 -1.29 -8.70
N PRO A 118 -4.35 -1.30 -10.02
CA PRO A 118 -4.31 -2.52 -10.81
C PRO A 118 -2.87 -2.99 -11.02
N TYR A 119 -2.63 -4.29 -10.89
CA TYR A 119 -1.30 -4.87 -10.98
C TYR A 119 -1.33 -6.32 -11.49
N ALA A 120 -0.15 -6.81 -11.86
CA ALA A 120 0.06 -8.22 -12.18
C ALA A 120 0.49 -8.97 -10.91
N THR A 121 -0.21 -10.05 -10.56
CA THR A 121 0.24 -10.96 -9.50
C THR A 121 1.51 -11.68 -9.93
N LYS A 122 2.24 -12.27 -8.97
CA LYS A 122 3.43 -13.10 -9.25
C LYS A 122 3.10 -14.26 -10.20
N ASP A 123 1.89 -14.81 -10.11
CA ASP A 123 1.39 -15.88 -10.98
C ASP A 123 0.85 -15.38 -12.33
N GLY A 124 1.04 -14.09 -12.66
CA GLY A 124 0.69 -13.54 -13.97
C GLY A 124 -0.79 -13.17 -14.17
N TYR A 125 -1.57 -13.01 -13.10
CA TYR A 125 -2.98 -12.63 -13.18
C TYR A 125 -3.21 -11.15 -12.91
N PHE A 126 -4.31 -10.61 -13.46
CA PHE A 126 -4.77 -9.26 -13.15
C PHE A 126 -5.42 -9.24 -11.76
N ALA A 127 -5.00 -8.30 -10.94
CA ALA A 127 -5.56 -8.05 -9.63
C ALA A 127 -5.60 -6.54 -9.37
N VAL A 128 -6.40 -6.13 -8.38
CA VAL A 128 -6.45 -4.76 -7.89
C VAL A 128 -5.99 -4.78 -6.44
N ARG A 129 -5.03 -3.93 -6.11
CA ARG A 129 -4.65 -3.68 -4.73
C ARG A 129 -5.43 -2.48 -4.22
N ALA A 130 -6.09 -2.64 -3.08
CA ALA A 130 -6.93 -1.60 -2.50
C ALA A 130 -6.41 -1.20 -1.12
N TRP A 131 -6.42 0.09 -0.83
CA TRP A 131 -6.23 0.64 0.51
C TRP A 131 -7.37 1.61 0.82
N LEU A 132 -7.84 1.58 2.07
CA LEU A 132 -8.94 2.43 2.52
C LEU A 132 -8.60 2.96 3.91
N ARG A 133 -8.06 4.18 3.96
CA ARG A 133 -7.48 4.74 5.19
C ARG A 133 -8.08 6.12 5.51
N PRO A 134 -8.46 6.41 6.76
CA PRO A 134 -8.96 7.73 7.14
C PRO A 134 -7.88 8.82 7.03
N ALA A 135 -6.61 8.45 7.19
CA ALA A 135 -5.45 9.31 6.99
C ALA A 135 -4.26 8.49 6.50
N LEU A 136 -3.34 9.15 5.80
CA LEU A 136 -2.10 8.57 5.28
C LEU A 136 -0.94 9.52 5.53
N ALA A 137 0.17 8.98 6.04
CA ALA A 137 1.47 9.65 6.00
C ALA A 137 2.25 9.02 4.84
N GLU A 138 2.13 9.64 3.66
CA GLU A 138 2.78 9.18 2.44
C GLU A 138 4.26 9.50 2.50
N ALA A 139 5.11 8.48 2.46
CA ALA A 139 6.55 8.61 2.43
C ALA A 139 7.02 8.95 1.02
N GLY A 140 7.73 10.07 0.90
CA GLY A 140 8.46 10.45 -0.30
C GLY A 140 9.90 9.96 -0.25
N GLU A 141 10.82 10.88 0.03
CA GLU A 141 12.25 10.59 0.14
C GLU A 141 12.58 9.92 1.49
N LEU A 142 13.32 8.80 1.43
CA LEU A 142 13.92 8.15 2.58
C LEU A 142 15.44 8.16 2.42
N ARG A 143 16.16 8.79 3.35
CA ARG A 143 17.62 8.78 3.39
C ARG A 143 18.10 7.95 4.56
N VAL A 144 18.92 6.95 4.27
CA VAL A 144 19.63 6.14 5.27
C VAL A 144 21.02 6.72 5.47
N THR A 145 21.42 6.86 6.73
CA THR A 145 22.72 7.40 7.15
C THR A 145 23.35 6.47 8.19
N ALA A 146 24.62 6.71 8.52
CA ALA A 146 25.33 5.90 9.52
C ALA A 146 24.65 5.92 10.90
N ASP A 147 24.01 7.03 11.29
CA ASP A 147 23.47 7.22 12.64
C ASP A 147 21.94 7.10 12.73
N GLY A 148 21.26 7.02 11.59
CA GLY A 148 19.80 7.01 11.54
C GLY A 148 19.21 7.03 10.14
N PHE A 149 17.93 7.35 10.07
CA PHE A 149 17.24 7.64 8.81
C PHE A 149 16.38 8.88 8.90
N ALA A 150 16.22 9.54 7.76
CA ALA A 150 15.34 10.68 7.58
C ALA A 150 14.23 10.35 6.57
N VAL A 151 13.02 10.78 6.88
CA VAL A 151 11.85 10.69 5.98
C VAL A 151 11.39 12.10 5.66
N ARG A 152 11.11 12.35 4.38
CA ARG A 152 10.25 13.45 3.93
C ARG A 152 8.97 12.86 3.34
N GLY A 153 7.83 13.46 3.62
CA GLY A 153 6.54 12.92 3.19
C GLY A 153 5.42 13.94 3.19
N ARG A 154 4.19 13.48 2.96
CA ARG A 154 2.97 14.30 3.01
C ARG A 154 1.87 13.60 3.82
N LEU A 155 1.12 14.38 4.59
CA LEU A 155 -0.07 13.94 5.30
C LEU A 155 -1.31 14.18 4.42
N PHE A 156 -2.12 13.14 4.30
CA PHE A 156 -3.44 13.17 3.66
C PHE A 156 -4.50 12.78 4.69
N GLY A 157 -5.61 13.51 4.73
CA GLY A 157 -6.67 13.30 5.74
C GLY A 157 -6.27 13.64 7.18
N ALA A 158 -5.11 14.30 7.36
CA ALA A 158 -4.61 14.79 8.63
C ALA A 158 -3.73 16.03 8.41
N ALA A 159 -3.56 16.85 9.44
CA ALA A 159 -2.67 18.02 9.42
C ALA A 159 -1.69 17.93 10.59
N ALA A 160 -0.44 18.32 10.34
CA ALA A 160 0.54 18.52 11.40
C ALA A 160 0.08 19.67 12.32
N GLY A 161 0.47 19.60 13.58
CA GLY A 161 0.12 20.61 14.56
C GLY A 161 0.94 20.46 15.83
N LEU A 162 0.60 21.27 16.84
CA LEU A 162 1.37 21.37 18.07
C LEU A 162 1.64 20.01 18.72
N GLY A 163 2.92 19.76 19.00
CA GLY A 163 3.42 18.52 19.60
C GLY A 163 3.25 17.27 18.73
N GLY A 164 3.27 17.44 17.41
CA GLY A 164 3.43 16.35 16.46
C GLY A 164 4.75 15.60 16.67
N ALA A 165 4.75 14.30 16.39
CA ALA A 165 5.93 13.45 16.53
C ALA A 165 5.91 12.29 15.54
N ALA A 166 7.08 11.88 15.06
CA ALA A 166 7.26 10.54 14.53
C ALA A 166 7.33 9.54 15.70
N VAL A 167 6.68 8.39 15.54
CA VAL A 167 6.60 7.35 16.57
C VAL A 167 7.00 6.02 15.96
N LEU A 168 8.09 5.45 16.45
CA LEU A 168 8.49 4.09 16.12
C LEU A 168 8.00 3.19 17.25
N ARG A 169 7.27 2.13 16.91
CA ARG A 169 6.68 1.20 17.88
C ARG A 169 7.20 -0.20 17.63
N LEU A 170 7.71 -0.83 18.68
CA LEU A 170 8.12 -2.23 18.61
C LEU A 170 6.90 -3.14 18.39
N ARG A 171 6.97 -3.98 17.36
CA ARG A 171 5.92 -4.94 17.03
C ARG A 171 5.88 -6.04 18.09
N GLY A 172 4.66 -6.48 18.44
CA GLY A 172 4.46 -7.53 19.45
C GLY A 172 4.56 -7.04 20.91
N SER A 173 5.02 -5.82 21.17
CA SER A 173 5.21 -5.30 22.54
C SER A 173 3.92 -4.84 23.25
N GLY A 174 2.73 -5.16 22.72
CA GLY A 174 1.46 -4.57 23.17
C GLY A 174 1.37 -3.04 22.97
N GLY A 175 2.36 -2.41 22.33
CA GLY A 175 2.47 -0.95 22.23
C GLY A 175 3.13 -0.25 23.41
N ALA A 176 3.67 -0.99 24.39
CA ALA A 176 4.40 -0.44 25.53
C ALA A 176 5.73 0.22 25.14
N THR A 177 6.42 -0.34 24.14
CA THR A 177 7.75 0.14 23.71
C THR A 177 7.61 1.04 22.49
N THR A 178 7.85 2.34 22.69
CA THR A 178 7.84 3.33 21.61
C THR A 178 8.99 4.32 21.75
N VAL A 179 9.54 4.71 20.60
CA VAL A 179 10.53 5.78 20.46
C VAL A 179 9.87 6.94 19.72
N LYS A 180 10.21 8.17 20.10
CA LYS A 180 9.70 9.37 19.45
C LYS A 180 10.83 10.16 18.85
N ALA A 181 10.58 10.73 17.68
CA ALA A 181 11.41 11.75 17.07
C ALA A 181 10.58 13.01 16.80
N PRO A 182 11.18 14.21 16.83
CA PRO A 182 10.51 15.44 16.41
C PRO A 182 9.94 15.30 15.00
N LEU A 183 8.70 15.74 14.81
CA LEU A 183 8.09 15.90 13.50
C LEU A 183 8.20 17.38 13.11
N CYS A 184 8.81 17.65 11.97
CA CYS A 184 8.84 18.98 11.37
C CYS A 184 7.62 19.13 10.46
N ASP A 185 6.85 20.19 10.67
CA ASP A 185 5.83 20.64 9.73
C ASP A 185 6.51 21.50 8.66
N GLU A 186 6.46 21.07 7.41
CA GLU A 186 7.11 21.73 6.28
C GLU A 186 6.09 22.54 5.44
N GLY A 187 4.84 22.66 5.91
CA GLY A 187 3.75 23.36 5.21
C GLY A 187 3.05 22.50 4.15
N ASP A 188 1.83 22.88 3.77
CA ASP A 188 1.03 22.21 2.70
C ASP A 188 0.90 20.68 2.86
N GLY A 189 0.80 20.25 4.12
CA GLY A 189 0.74 18.85 4.52
C GLY A 189 2.07 18.11 4.43
N ALA A 190 3.14 18.74 3.97
CA ALA A 190 4.48 18.15 3.96
C ALA A 190 5.04 18.04 5.39
N PHE A 191 5.78 16.97 5.64
CA PHE A 191 6.45 16.75 6.91
C PHE A 191 7.84 16.16 6.70
N SER A 192 8.69 16.33 7.72
CA SER A 192 9.93 15.58 7.82
C SER A 192 10.19 15.08 9.25
N PHE A 193 10.98 14.02 9.39
CA PHE A 193 11.54 13.61 10.68
C PHE A 193 12.84 12.84 10.49
N THR A 194 13.66 12.79 11.53
CA THR A 194 14.87 11.96 11.59
C THR A 194 14.81 11.09 12.85
N ALA A 195 15.07 9.80 12.70
CA ALA A 195 15.15 8.86 13.82
C ALA A 195 16.54 8.22 13.88
N ALA A 196 17.12 8.20 15.07
CA ALA A 196 18.45 7.65 15.32
C ALA A 196 18.38 6.13 15.56
N TRP A 197 19.40 5.40 15.09
CA TRP A 197 19.53 3.96 15.33
C TRP A 197 19.70 3.63 16.80
N SER A 198 20.48 4.44 17.53
CA SER A 198 20.70 4.30 18.97
C SER A 198 19.43 4.39 19.81
N ALA A 199 18.38 5.05 19.29
CA ALA A 199 17.11 5.17 19.97
C ALA A 199 16.27 3.90 19.88
N LEU A 200 16.52 3.01 18.92
CA LEU A 200 15.78 1.75 18.73
C LEU A 200 16.28 0.65 19.68
N THR A 201 16.29 0.98 20.97
CA THR A 201 16.70 0.13 22.09
C THR A 201 15.50 -0.25 22.99
N PRO A 202 15.53 -1.41 23.68
CA PRO A 202 16.61 -2.39 23.67
C PRO A 202 16.68 -3.12 22.32
N VAL A 203 17.91 -3.34 21.87
CA VAL A 203 18.20 -4.36 20.85
C VAL A 203 17.81 -5.68 21.48
N PRO A 204 17.08 -6.57 20.79
CA PRO A 204 16.81 -7.89 21.34
C PRO A 204 18.13 -8.52 21.82
N GLU A 205 18.10 -9.16 22.99
CA GLU A 205 19.09 -10.21 23.34
C GLU A 205 19.28 -11.17 22.15
N PRO A 206 20.38 -11.95 22.06
CA PRO A 206 20.58 -12.89 20.95
C PRO A 206 19.28 -13.62 20.60
N GLY A 207 18.80 -13.44 19.36
CA GLY A 207 17.40 -13.75 19.06
C GLY A 207 16.94 -13.34 17.66
N PRO A 208 15.65 -13.57 17.33
CA PRO A 208 15.12 -13.24 16.02
C PRO A 208 15.07 -11.71 15.80
N PRO A 209 15.13 -11.25 14.54
CA PRO A 209 15.01 -9.83 14.23
C PRO A 209 13.72 -9.21 14.81
N ALA A 210 13.86 -8.04 15.42
CA ALA A 210 12.75 -7.21 15.86
C ALA A 210 12.27 -6.29 14.73
N VAL A 211 11.00 -5.90 14.77
CA VAL A 211 10.41 -4.98 13.79
C VAL A 211 9.81 -3.78 14.50
N TRP A 212 10.22 -2.58 14.08
CA TRP A 212 9.67 -1.31 14.52
C TRP A 212 8.76 -0.74 13.44
N ASP A 213 7.48 -0.56 13.76
CA ASP A 213 6.49 0.05 12.90
C ASP A 213 6.57 1.58 13.01
N VAL A 214 6.63 2.26 11.87
CA VAL A 214 6.84 3.71 11.78
C VAL A 214 5.51 4.46 11.61
N PHE A 215 5.23 5.38 12.51
CA PHE A 215 4.03 6.21 12.48
C PHE A 215 4.38 7.68 12.53
N VAL A 216 3.46 8.51 12.06
CA VAL A 216 3.38 9.93 12.42
C VAL A 216 2.19 10.11 13.37
N LYS A 217 2.38 10.81 14.48
CA LYS A 217 1.30 11.37 15.29
C LYS A 217 1.23 12.87 14.96
N PRO A 218 0.28 13.32 14.12
CA PRO A 218 0.32 14.68 13.57
C PRO A 218 0.26 15.80 14.62
N SER A 219 -0.40 15.56 15.76
CA SER A 219 -0.46 16.48 16.89
C SER A 219 -0.72 15.72 18.20
N LEU A 220 -0.64 16.39 19.35
CA LEU A 220 -0.86 15.78 20.67
C LEU A 220 -2.20 15.03 20.80
N LYS A 221 -3.26 15.53 20.16
CA LYS A 221 -4.62 14.97 20.22
C LYS A 221 -4.95 14.05 19.04
N ALA A 222 -4.11 14.01 18.00
CA ALA A 222 -4.37 13.19 16.81
C ALA A 222 -4.08 11.71 17.05
N ARG A 223 -4.76 10.86 16.28
CA ARG A 223 -4.42 9.43 16.17
C ARG A 223 -3.10 9.27 15.42
N ARG A 224 -2.39 8.17 15.71
CA ARG A 224 -1.20 7.78 14.92
C ARG A 224 -1.65 7.38 13.52
N VAL A 225 -0.89 7.81 12.52
CA VAL A 225 -1.06 7.50 11.10
C VAL A 225 0.14 6.67 10.67
N ARG A 226 -0.10 5.52 10.03
CA ARG A 226 0.98 4.65 9.56
C ARG A 226 1.72 5.34 8.41
N VAL A 227 3.04 5.40 8.50
CA VAL A 227 3.87 5.85 7.36
C VAL A 227 3.88 4.74 6.31
N ALA A 228 3.50 5.07 5.09
CA ALA A 228 3.37 4.13 3.98
C ALA A 228 3.70 4.82 2.66
N ARG A 229 3.83 4.05 1.58
CA ARG A 229 3.96 4.58 0.23
C ARG A 229 2.92 3.94 -0.67
N LEU A 230 1.84 4.65 -0.96
CA LEU A 230 0.64 4.13 -1.62
C LEU A 230 0.30 4.89 -2.91
N LEU A 231 0.81 6.11 -3.09
CA LEU A 231 0.42 7.01 -4.17
C LEU A 231 1.42 7.01 -5.34
N ASP A 232 1.84 5.82 -5.75
CA ASP A 232 2.62 5.59 -6.97
C ASP A 232 2.20 4.27 -7.66
N ASP A 233 2.76 3.96 -8.82
CA ASP A 233 2.36 2.84 -9.67
C ASP A 233 2.95 1.46 -9.29
N VAL A 234 3.73 1.37 -8.21
CA VAL A 234 4.34 0.12 -7.73
C VAL A 234 3.44 -0.60 -6.73
N ALA A 235 2.88 -1.75 -7.10
CA ALA A 235 1.95 -2.46 -6.20
C ALA A 235 2.61 -3.17 -5.01
N ASP A 236 3.82 -3.70 -5.17
CA ASP A 236 4.58 -4.36 -4.11
C ASP A 236 5.91 -3.61 -3.92
N LYS A 237 6.01 -2.84 -2.84
CA LYS A 237 7.21 -2.01 -2.60
C LYS A 237 8.38 -2.83 -2.08
N LYS A 238 8.12 -3.97 -1.43
CA LYS A 238 9.14 -4.66 -0.62
C LYS A 238 10.35 -5.11 -1.43
N GLY A 239 10.13 -5.53 -2.67
CA GLY A 239 11.21 -5.95 -3.59
C GLY A 239 11.73 -4.85 -4.51
N VAL A 240 11.13 -3.65 -4.49
CA VAL A 240 11.46 -2.55 -5.42
C VAL A 240 12.20 -1.43 -4.69
N PHE A 241 11.73 -1.07 -3.50
CA PHE A 241 12.33 -0.04 -2.66
C PHE A 241 13.21 -0.71 -1.61
N VAL A 242 14.45 -0.98 -2.00
CA VAL A 242 15.48 -1.60 -1.15
C VAL A 242 16.40 -0.51 -0.62
N TYR A 243 16.58 -0.48 0.69
CA TYR A 243 17.46 0.45 1.37
C TYR A 243 18.68 -0.29 1.93
N PRO A 244 19.84 0.39 2.04
CA PRO A 244 21.04 -0.23 2.55
C PRO A 244 20.87 -0.61 4.03
N ASP A 245 21.58 -1.66 4.42
CA ASP A 245 21.79 -1.98 5.82
C ASP A 245 22.70 -0.94 6.47
N THR A 246 22.49 -0.72 7.76
CA THR A 246 23.44 0.02 8.59
C THR A 246 23.80 -0.82 9.79
N GLU A 247 25.09 -1.03 10.01
CA GLU A 247 25.62 -1.73 11.18
C GLU A 247 26.09 -0.71 12.23
N ALA A 248 25.62 -0.87 13.47
CA ALA A 248 26.09 -0.08 14.60
C ALA A 248 26.10 -0.96 15.86
N GLY A 249 27.27 -1.07 16.50
CA GLY A 249 27.42 -1.87 17.73
C GLY A 249 27.08 -3.36 17.56
N GLY A 250 27.37 -3.94 16.40
CA GLY A 250 27.04 -5.34 16.06
C GLY A 250 25.57 -5.58 15.68
N VAL A 251 24.75 -4.52 15.65
CA VAL A 251 23.32 -4.59 15.31
C VAL A 251 23.11 -4.08 13.89
N THR A 252 22.29 -4.79 13.11
CA THR A 252 21.93 -4.37 11.76
C THR A 252 20.55 -3.72 11.74
N PHE A 253 20.46 -2.52 11.16
CA PHE A 253 19.24 -1.77 10.96
C PHE A 253 18.89 -1.73 9.47
N ARG A 254 17.64 -2.08 9.14
CA ARG A 254 17.14 -2.06 7.76
C ARG A 254 15.74 -1.45 7.69
N PRO A 255 15.60 -0.20 7.20
CA PRO A 255 14.32 0.30 6.74
C PRO A 255 13.81 -0.52 5.54
N TYR A 256 12.52 -0.83 5.53
CA TYR A 256 11.89 -1.56 4.43
C TYR A 256 10.40 -1.30 4.40
N TYR A 257 9.76 -1.55 3.26
CA TYR A 257 8.30 -1.57 3.17
C TYR A 257 7.76 -2.99 3.43
N THR A 258 6.72 -3.09 4.25
CA THR A 258 6.02 -4.34 4.55
C THR A 258 5.28 -4.88 3.32
N LEU A 259 4.71 -6.08 3.44
CA LEU A 259 3.80 -6.63 2.43
C LEU A 259 2.61 -5.72 2.15
N ASP A 260 2.25 -4.83 3.08
CA ASP A 260 1.13 -3.88 3.01
C ASP A 260 1.56 -2.49 2.53
N ASN A 261 2.84 -2.34 2.15
CA ASN A 261 3.50 -1.11 1.72
C ASN A 261 3.65 -0.05 2.83
N ASP A 262 3.64 -0.47 4.09
CA ASP A 262 3.92 0.37 5.26
C ASP A 262 5.42 0.38 5.58
N LEU A 263 5.97 1.51 6.02
CA LEU A 263 7.40 1.64 6.34
C LEU A 263 7.73 1.02 7.71
N SER A 264 8.64 0.06 7.77
CA SER A 264 9.13 -0.50 9.03
C SER A 264 10.65 -0.47 9.08
N VAL A 265 11.22 -0.62 10.27
CA VAL A 265 12.65 -0.88 10.47
C VAL A 265 12.80 -2.27 11.05
N GLN A 266 13.55 -3.13 10.39
CA GLN A 266 14.01 -4.39 10.96
C GLN A 266 15.31 -4.13 11.73
N VAL A 267 15.39 -4.66 12.95
CA VAL A 267 16.57 -4.59 13.81
C VAL A 267 17.01 -6.02 14.06
N THR A 268 18.14 -6.41 13.47
CA THR A 268 18.72 -7.74 13.64
C THR A 268 19.82 -7.63 14.70
N PRO A 269 19.73 -8.37 15.81
CA PRO A 269 20.78 -8.37 16.83
C PRO A 269 22.08 -9.00 16.30
N PRO A 270 23.21 -8.84 17.00
CA PRO A 270 24.44 -9.53 16.65
C PRO A 270 24.19 -11.03 16.57
N SER A 271 24.78 -11.69 15.58
CA SER A 271 24.84 -13.15 15.61
C SER A 271 25.74 -13.57 16.76
N GLU A 272 25.37 -14.59 17.54
CA GLU A 272 26.35 -15.23 18.43
C GLU A 272 27.49 -15.74 17.56
N GLU A 273 28.71 -15.23 17.75
CA GLU A 273 29.88 -15.93 17.22
C GLU A 273 29.93 -17.30 17.92
N PRO A 274 29.99 -18.43 17.18
CA PRO A 274 30.27 -19.71 17.82
C PRO A 274 31.64 -19.60 18.48
N GLY A 275 31.66 -19.71 19.81
CA GLY A 275 32.87 -19.56 20.62
C GLY A 275 34.04 -20.38 20.06
N ARG A 276 35.18 -19.71 19.89
CA ARG A 276 36.48 -20.34 19.65
C ARG A 276 37.04 -20.95 20.93
#